data_AF-A0A9E1H671-F1
#
_entry.id   AF-A0A9E1H671-F1
#
_cell.length_a   1.000
_cell.length_b   1.000
_cell.length_c   1.000
_cell.angle_alpha   90.00
_cell.angle_beta   90.00
_cell.angle_gamma   90.00
#
_symmetry.space_group_name_H-M   'P 1'
#
loop_
_entity.id
_entity.type
_entity.pdbx_description
1 polymer ?
#
loop_
_entity_poly.entity_id
_entity_poly.type
_entity_poly.pdbx_seq_one_letter_code
_entity_poly.pdbx_strand_id
1 'polypeptide(L)' 'DMIKKAIDLGVSKINVNTECQLSFADATRKYIEAGKDLEGKGFDPRKLLAPGAEAIKATVKEKMELFGSVGKAE' A
#
# COMPACT_ATOMS: atom_id res chain seq x y z
N ASP A 1 -12.51 14.56 4.04
CA ASP A 1 -13.30 15.27 5.07
C ASP A 1 -13.89 14.39 6.15
N MET A 2 -14.61 13.30 5.83
CA MET A 2 -15.20 12.42 6.86
C MET A 2 -14.17 11.77 7.80
N ILE A 3 -13.03 11.34 7.27
CA ILE A 3 -11.94 10.73 8.06
C ILE A 3 -11.38 11.71 9.08
N LYS A 4 -11.07 12.95 8.66
CA LYS A 4 -10.55 14.00 9.54
C LYS A 4 -11.55 14.32 10.65
N LYS A 5 -12.83 14.51 10.30
CA LYS A 5 -13.91 14.73 11.28
C LYS A 5 -14.05 13.57 12.28
N ALA A 6 -13.91 12.32 11.83
CA ALA A 6 -13.98 11.16 12.73
C ALA A 6 -12.80 11.14 13.72
N ILE A 7 -11.61 11.51 13.27
CA ILE A 7 -10.43 11.65 14.13
C ILE A 7 -10.64 12.77 15.16
N ASP A 8 -11.17 13.93 14.74
CA ASP A 8 -11.50 15.04 15.65
C ASP A 8 -12.54 14.64 16.72
N LEU A 9 -13.41 13.67 16.40
CA LEU A 9 -14.40 13.09 17.31
C LEU A 9 -13.85 11.93 18.17
N GLY A 10 -12.55 11.64 18.10
CA GLY A 10 -11.87 10.69 18.99
C GLY A 10 -11.54 9.32 18.37
N VAL A 11 -11.75 9.11 17.06
CA VAL A 11 -11.29 7.86 16.40
C VAL A 11 -9.77 7.84 16.34
N SER A 12 -9.15 6.90 17.06
CA SER A 12 -7.69 6.72 17.13
C SER A 12 -7.14 5.52 16.35
N LYS A 13 -8.02 4.64 15.85
CA LYS A 13 -7.65 3.46 15.04
C LYS A 13 -8.55 3.35 13.81
N ILE A 14 -7.94 3.44 12.62
CA ILE A 14 -8.62 3.30 11.34
C ILE A 14 -8.10 2.05 10.64
N ASN A 15 -9.00 1.17 10.23
CA ASN A 15 -8.66 -0.03 9.47
C ASN A 15 -8.64 0.29 7.99
N VAL A 16 -7.53 -0.04 7.32
CA VAL A 16 -7.38 0.09 5.86
C VAL A 16 -6.89 -1.26 5.35
N ASN A 17 -7.69 -1.90 4.50
CA ASN A 17 -7.33 -3.20 3.93
C ASN A 17 -7.63 -3.25 2.43
N THR A 18 -8.83 -2.83 2.02
CA THR A 18 -9.24 -2.86 0.61
C THR A 18 -8.28 -2.06 -0.28
N GLU A 19 -7.84 -0.87 0.13
CA GLU A 19 -6.89 -0.09 -0.65
C GLU A 19 -5.50 -0.70 -0.70
N CYS A 20 -5.07 -1.39 0.36
CA CYS A 20 -3.81 -2.15 0.36
C CYS A 20 -3.90 -3.35 -0.60
N GLN A 21 -5.05 -4.02 -0.66
CA GLN A 21 -5.28 -5.13 -1.59
C GLN A 21 -5.29 -4.65 -3.04
N LEU A 22 -5.96 -3.55 -3.32
CA LEU A 22 -6.04 -2.97 -4.67
C LEU A 22 -4.67 -2.47 -5.16
N SER A 23 -3.93 -1.75 -4.33
CA SER A 23 -2.58 -1.25 -4.69
C SER A 23 -1.60 -2.39 -4.95
N PHE A 24 -1.62 -3.44 -4.11
CA PHE A 24 -0.80 -4.62 -4.32
C PHE A 24 -1.14 -5.34 -5.63
N ALA A 25 -2.43 -5.59 -5.85
CA ALA A 25 -2.92 -6.33 -7.01
C ALA A 25 -2.59 -5.58 -8.32
N ASP A 26 -2.82 -4.27 -8.37
CA ASP A 26 -2.51 -3.44 -9.54
C ASP A 26 -1.01 -3.46 -9.88
N ALA A 27 -0.14 -3.24 -8.90
CA ALA A 27 1.31 -3.24 -9.12
C ALA A 27 1.84 -4.61 -9.52
N THR A 28 1.34 -5.67 -8.89
CA THR A 28 1.71 -7.06 -9.23
C THR A 28 1.20 -7.44 -10.63
N ARG A 29 -0.02 -7.04 -11.00
CA ARG A 29 -0.59 -7.28 -12.33
C ARG A 29 0.22 -6.59 -13.42
N LYS A 30 0.57 -5.32 -13.22
CA LYS A 30 1.43 -4.56 -14.16
C LYS A 30 2.79 -5.21 -14.38
N TYR A 31 3.37 -5.83 -13.34
CA TYR A 31 4.63 -6.56 -13.48
C TYR A 31 4.48 -7.76 -14.42
N ILE A 32 3.40 -8.54 -14.26
CA ILE A 32 3.09 -9.72 -15.07
C ILE A 32 2.70 -9.33 -16.51
N GLU A 33 1.85 -8.33 -16.68
CA GLU A 33 1.42 -7.85 -18.00
C GLU A 33 2.56 -7.24 -18.82
N ALA A 34 3.61 -6.74 -18.14
CA ALA A 34 4.85 -6.33 -18.78
C ALA A 34 5.78 -7.49 -19.17
N GLY A 35 5.38 -8.76 -18.93
CA GLY A 35 6.15 -9.97 -19.23
C GLY A 35 7.37 -10.20 -18.35
N LYS A 36 7.54 -9.40 -17.28
CA LYS A 36 8.75 -9.44 -16.44
C LYS A 36 8.90 -10.74 -15.66
N ASP A 37 7.82 -11.46 -15.42
CA ASP A 37 7.83 -12.78 -14.80
C ASP A 37 8.51 -13.84 -15.67
N LEU A 38 8.44 -13.69 -16.99
CA LEU A 38 9.08 -14.59 -17.96
C LEU A 38 10.57 -14.26 -18.19
N GLU A 39 11.02 -13.09 -17.75
CA GLU A 39 12.41 -12.64 -17.93
C GLU A 39 13.36 -13.24 -16.87
N GLY A 40 14.18 -14.20 -17.29
CA GLY A 40 15.23 -14.79 -16.45
C GLY A 40 14.66 -15.46 -15.19
N LYS A 41 14.88 -14.83 -14.02
CA LYS A 41 14.32 -15.29 -12.74
C LYS A 41 13.19 -14.38 -12.23
N GLY A 42 12.49 -13.68 -13.11
CA GLY A 42 11.42 -12.74 -12.74
C GLY A 42 10.24 -13.39 -12.02
N PHE A 43 9.98 -14.67 -12.29
CA PHE A 43 9.00 -15.50 -11.57
C PHE A 43 9.35 -15.75 -10.09
N ASP A 44 10.58 -15.45 -9.64
CA ASP A 44 10.96 -15.61 -8.23
C ASP A 44 9.97 -14.81 -7.35
N PRO A 45 9.34 -15.43 -6.34
CA PRO A 45 8.31 -14.77 -5.53
C PRO A 45 8.75 -13.43 -4.94
N ARG A 46 10.03 -13.27 -4.62
CA ARG A 46 10.54 -12.00 -4.08
C ARG A 46 10.53 -10.91 -5.14
N LYS A 47 10.82 -11.23 -6.40
CA LYS A 47 10.80 -10.27 -7.50
C LYS A 47 9.38 -9.98 -7.98
N LEU A 48 8.55 -11.02 -8.06
CA LEU A 48 7.15 -10.90 -8.45
C LEU A 48 6.33 -10.06 -7.47
N LEU A 49 6.53 -10.25 -6.16
CA LEU A 49 5.73 -9.62 -5.11
C LEU A 49 6.32 -8.31 -4.57
N ALA A 50 7.61 -8.02 -4.84
CA ALA A 50 8.23 -6.77 -4.42
C ALA A 50 7.49 -5.51 -4.91
N PRO A 51 7.06 -5.41 -6.19
CA PRO A 51 6.29 -4.25 -6.64
C PRO A 51 5.00 -4.02 -5.85
N GLY A 52 4.27 -5.11 -5.56
CA GLY A 52 3.06 -5.05 -4.74
C GLY A 52 3.36 -4.57 -3.31
N ALA A 53 4.43 -5.08 -2.71
CA ALA A 53 4.85 -4.67 -1.36
C ALA A 53 5.24 -3.18 -1.30
N GLU A 54 5.95 -2.67 -2.31
CA GLU A 54 6.29 -1.24 -2.41
C GLU A 54 5.04 -0.37 -2.62
N ALA A 55 4.06 -0.84 -3.41
CA ALA A 55 2.80 -0.13 -3.60
C ALA A 55 1.97 -0.04 -2.31
N ILE A 56 1.95 -1.11 -1.49
CA ILE A 56 1.35 -1.05 -0.15
C ILE A 56 2.07 -0.03 0.72
N LYS A 57 3.41 -0.02 0.75
CA LYS A 57 4.18 0.94 1.57
C LYS A 57 3.84 2.38 1.20
N ALA A 58 3.77 2.68 -0.10
CA ALA A 58 3.36 4.01 -0.58
C ALA A 58 1.93 4.35 -0.11
N THR A 59 0.98 3.42 -0.28
CA THR A 59 -0.41 3.59 0.17
C THR A 59 -0.49 3.84 1.67
N VAL A 60 0.23 3.07 2.48
CA VAL A 60 0.26 3.23 3.95
C VAL A 60 0.84 4.60 4.33
N LYS A 61 1.90 5.04 3.65
CA LYS A 61 2.51 6.36 3.89
C LYS A 61 1.50 7.49 3.61
N GLU A 62 0.80 7.45 2.49
CA GLU A 62 -0.27 8.41 2.17
C GLU A 62 -1.39 8.39 3.22
N LYS A 63 -1.78 7.20 3.70
CA LYS A 63 -2.78 7.07 4.78
C LYS A 63 -2.27 7.65 6.10
N MET A 64 -0.99 7.46 6.44
CA MET A 64 -0.38 8.07 7.63
C MET A 64 -0.38 9.59 7.56
N GLU A 65 -0.09 10.17 6.40
CA GLU A 65 -0.19 11.61 6.16
C GLU A 65 -1.64 12.09 6.32
N LEU A 66 -2.61 11.36 5.75
CA LEU A 66 -4.04 11.67 5.89
C LEU A 66 -4.53 11.60 7.35
N PHE A 67 -4.04 10.64 8.13
CA PHE A 67 -4.38 10.44 9.54
C PHE A 67 -3.59 11.35 10.47
N GLY A 68 -2.56 12.05 9.97
CA GLY A 68 -1.73 12.95 10.76
C GLY A 68 -0.85 12.21 11.80
N SER A 69 -0.40 10.99 11.50
CA SER A 69 0.45 10.19 12.40
C SER A 69 1.94 10.24 12.07
N VAL A 70 2.32 10.89 10.96
CA VAL A 70 3.72 11.03 10.55
C VAL A 70 4.52 11.83 11.57
N GLY A 71 5.71 11.33 11.94
CA GLY A 71 6.63 12.00 12.86
C GLY A 71 6.23 11.96 14.34
N LYS A 72 5.25 11.14 14.71
CA LYS A 72 4.76 10.98 16.09
C LYS A 72 5.24 9.69 16.77
N ALA A 73 6.27 9.04 16.24
CA ALA A 73 6.90 7.90 16.88
C ALA A 73 7.91 8.40 17.92
N GLU A 74 7.84 7.85 19.14
CA GLU A 74 8.79 8.05 20.25
C GLU A 74 9.68 6.82 20.46
#